data_AF-A0A831WG68-F1
#
_entry.id   AF-A0A831WG68-F1
#
_cell.length_a   1.000
_cell.length_b   1.000
_cell.length_c   1.000
_cell.angle_alpha   90.00
_cell.angle_beta   90.00
_cell.angle_gamma   90.00
#
_symmetry.space_group_name_H-M   'P 1'
#
loop_
_entity.id
_entity.type
_entity.pdbx_description
1 polymer ?
#
loop_
_entity_poly.entity_id
_entity_poly.type
_entity_poly.pdbx_seq_one_letter_code
_entity_poly.pdbx_strand_id
1 'polypeptide(L)'
;LRIKEGMEPLDSKIKTRITEEYKELMKKHQELSRKGSENKFKGGLVDHKEMSIKYHTATHLLHQALRNVLGDSVKQKGSNITPDRMRFDFSYERKMTEEEKQKVEDIVNEQIKKGLTVTNKELPTKEAKELGAIGLFESKYGDIVKVYKIGDFSLEICGGPHVTNTSQLGVFKITKEKSISSGVRRIRAILE
;
A
#
# COMPACT_ATOMS: atom_id res chain seq x y z
N LEU A 1 9.71 -50.14 14.03
CA LEU A 1 10.34 -49.40 15.15
C LEU A 1 9.54 -48.12 15.40
N ARG A 2 8.70 -48.13 16.45
CA ARG A 2 7.88 -47.00 16.92
C ARG A 2 8.78 -45.87 17.41
N ILE A 3 8.54 -44.64 16.96
CA ILE A 3 9.12 -43.43 17.56
C ILE A 3 8.02 -42.69 18.34
N LYS A 4 8.15 -42.76 19.67
CA LYS A 4 7.76 -41.78 20.70
C LYS A 4 6.30 -41.33 20.80
N GLU A 5 5.51 -42.12 21.54
CA GLU A 5 4.58 -41.60 22.54
C GLU A 5 5.41 -41.02 23.71
N GLY A 6 5.24 -39.74 24.05
CA GLY A 6 6.01 -39.13 25.15
C GLY A 6 6.04 -37.61 25.21
N MET A 7 5.00 -36.91 24.76
CA MET A 7 4.77 -35.52 25.19
C MET A 7 3.59 -35.53 26.17
N GLU A 8 3.86 -35.31 27.45
CA GLU A 8 2.80 -35.05 28.42
C GLU A 8 2.00 -33.81 27.98
N PRO A 9 0.66 -33.82 28.13
CA PRO A 9 -0.15 -32.65 27.85
C PRO A 9 0.31 -31.48 28.71
N LEU A 10 0.69 -30.37 28.07
CA LEU A 10 1.07 -29.15 28.78
C LEU A 10 -0.06 -28.75 29.75
N ASP A 11 0.26 -28.59 31.04
CA ASP A 11 -0.68 -28.18 32.09
C ASP A 11 -1.52 -26.99 31.61
N SER A 12 -2.84 -27.08 31.78
CA SER A 12 -3.81 -26.04 31.48
C SER A 12 -3.40 -24.65 31.99
N LYS A 13 -2.81 -24.55 33.18
CA LYS A 13 -2.32 -23.28 33.75
C LYS A 13 -1.13 -22.73 32.98
N ILE A 14 -0.23 -23.61 32.54
CA ILE A 14 0.93 -23.26 31.70
C ILE A 14 0.44 -22.81 30.32
N LYS A 15 -0.54 -23.50 29.71
CA LYS A 15 -1.15 -23.08 28.43
C LYS A 15 -1.81 -21.70 28.53
N THR A 16 -2.58 -21.43 29.58
CA THR A 16 -3.24 -20.14 29.77
C THR A 16 -2.21 -19.03 29.92
N ARG A 17 -1.19 -19.23 30.76
CA ARG A 17 -0.11 -18.26 30.98
C ARG A 17 0.68 -17.97 29.70
N ILE A 18 1.06 -18.99 28.94
CA ILE A 18 1.73 -18.81 27.64
C ILE A 18 0.84 -18.03 26.66
N THR A 19 -0.47 -18.31 26.65
CA THR A 19 -1.42 -17.62 25.76
C THR A 19 -1.56 -16.14 26.14
N GLU A 20 -1.59 -15.83 27.43
CA GLU A 20 -1.66 -14.45 27.94
C GLU A 20 -0.35 -13.69 27.67
N GLU A 21 0.80 -14.28 27.99
CA GLU A 21 2.12 -13.72 27.69
C GLU A 21 2.30 -13.47 26.18
N TYR A 22 1.85 -14.40 25.33
CA TYR A 22 1.85 -14.23 23.87
C TYR A 22 0.96 -13.06 23.41
N LYS A 23 -0.25 -12.94 23.96
CA LYS A 23 -1.16 -11.83 23.64
C LYS A 23 -0.55 -10.49 24.06
N GLU A 24 0.09 -10.44 25.22
CA GLU A 24 0.73 -9.23 25.73
C GLU A 24 1.96 -8.83 24.90
N LEU A 25 2.80 -9.79 24.53
CA LEU A 25 3.93 -9.60 23.60
C LEU A 25 3.45 -9.15 22.22
N MET A 26 2.38 -9.73 21.70
CA MET A 26 1.77 -9.32 20.43
C MET A 26 1.24 -7.89 20.50
N LYS A 27 0.59 -7.50 21.61
CA LYS A 27 0.12 -6.13 21.81
C LYS A 27 1.30 -5.15 21.88
N LYS A 28 2.34 -5.46 22.65
CA LYS A 28 3.59 -4.66 22.72
C LYS A 28 4.26 -4.54 21.34
N HIS A 29 4.34 -5.62 20.57
CA HIS A 29 4.88 -5.61 19.22
C HIS A 29 4.03 -4.75 18.27
N GLN A 30 2.70 -4.85 18.32
CA GLN A 30 1.80 -4.01 17.54
C GLN A 30 1.96 -2.53 17.90
N GLU A 31 2.09 -2.18 19.18
CA GLU A 31 2.33 -0.81 19.65
C GLU A 31 3.69 -0.27 19.18
N LEU A 32 4.76 -1.06 19.30
CA LEU A 32 6.10 -0.72 18.79
C LEU A 32 6.09 -0.52 17.26
N SER A 33 5.43 -1.41 16.53
CA SER A 33 5.27 -1.31 15.07
C SER A 33 4.47 -0.06 14.66
N ARG A 34 3.44 0.31 15.44
CA ARG A 34 2.69 1.56 15.27
C ARG A 34 3.57 2.78 15.48
N LYS A 35 4.36 2.85 16.56
CA LYS A 35 5.31 3.95 16.80
C LYS A 35 6.33 4.11 15.68
N GLY A 36 6.86 3.00 15.13
CA GLY A 36 7.75 3.04 13.96
C GLY A 36 7.07 3.51 12.66
N SER A 37 5.74 3.50 12.60
CA SER A 37 4.97 4.04 11.48
C SER A 37 4.69 5.55 11.60
N GLU A 38 4.77 6.12 12.81
CA GLU A 38 4.61 7.56 13.04
C GLU A 38 5.76 8.38 12.43
N ASN A 39 6.96 7.80 12.35
CA ASN A 39 8.11 8.38 11.65
C ASN A 39 8.04 8.25 10.11
N LYS A 40 7.02 7.59 9.56
CA LYS A 40 6.79 7.53 8.11
C LYS A 40 5.81 8.63 7.73
N PHE A 41 6.22 9.51 6.81
CA PHE A 41 5.40 10.63 6.37
C PHE A 41 4.14 10.15 5.64
N LYS A 42 3.13 11.03 5.62
CA LYS A 42 1.82 10.86 4.96
C LYS A 42 1.96 10.16 3.60
N GLY A 43 1.43 8.94 3.48
CA GLY A 43 1.45 8.15 2.22
C GLY A 43 2.61 7.16 2.06
N GLY A 44 3.48 6.98 3.07
CA GLY A 44 4.60 6.03 3.01
C GLY A 44 5.91 6.64 2.51
N LEU A 45 5.94 7.97 2.37
CA LEU A 45 7.12 8.78 2.07
C LEU A 45 8.12 8.76 3.24
N VAL A 46 9.41 8.73 2.90
CA VAL A 46 10.50 8.93 3.87
C VAL A 46 11.07 10.35 3.79
N ASP A 47 10.86 11.06 2.67
CA ASP A 47 11.27 12.46 2.47
C ASP A 47 10.34 13.20 1.49
N HIS A 48 10.68 14.46 1.19
CA HIS A 48 10.00 15.31 0.21
C HIS A 48 10.88 15.62 -1.02
N LYS A 49 11.83 14.74 -1.36
CA LYS A 49 12.68 14.93 -2.54
C LYS A 49 11.90 14.67 -3.82
N GLU A 50 12.33 15.27 -4.93
CA GLU A 50 11.66 15.19 -6.22
C GLU A 50 11.32 13.75 -6.64
N MET A 51 12.30 12.84 -6.58
CA MET A 51 12.07 11.43 -6.93
C MET A 51 11.05 10.74 -6.03
N SER A 52 11.05 11.03 -4.72
CA SER A 52 10.04 10.49 -3.81
C SER A 52 8.64 11.01 -4.15
N ILE A 53 8.51 12.28 -4.54
CA ILE A 53 7.25 12.88 -5.00
C ILE A 53 6.75 12.22 -6.29
N LYS A 54 7.66 11.95 -7.25
CA LYS A 54 7.35 11.21 -8.47
C LYS A 54 6.86 9.80 -8.16
N TYR A 55 7.61 9.05 -7.34
CA TYR A 55 7.21 7.71 -6.91
C TYR A 55 5.90 7.68 -6.14
N HIS A 56 5.61 8.72 -5.37
CA HIS A 56 4.34 8.83 -4.68
C HIS A 56 3.19 8.90 -5.67
N THR A 57 3.27 9.76 -6.68
CA THR A 57 2.25 9.83 -7.73
C THR A 57 2.16 8.54 -8.54
N ALA A 58 3.30 7.91 -8.87
CA ALA A 58 3.34 6.61 -9.53
C ALA A 58 2.65 5.51 -8.70
N THR A 59 2.68 5.60 -7.37
CA THR A 59 1.99 4.66 -6.47
C THR A 59 0.47 4.71 -6.64
N HIS A 60 -0.10 5.90 -6.83
CA HIS A 60 -1.54 6.06 -7.10
C HIS A 60 -1.93 5.49 -8.46
N LEU A 61 -1.13 5.75 -9.50
CA LEU A 61 -1.35 5.16 -10.82
C LEU A 61 -1.28 3.63 -10.77
N LEU A 62 -0.27 3.09 -10.09
CA LEU A 62 -0.11 1.66 -9.88
C LEU A 62 -1.29 1.05 -9.12
N HIS A 63 -1.74 1.69 -8.05
CA HIS A 63 -2.84 1.18 -7.23
C HIS A 63 -4.12 1.06 -8.05
N GLN A 64 -4.49 2.10 -8.79
CA GLN A 64 -5.65 2.07 -9.66
C GLN A 64 -5.48 1.06 -10.80
N ALA A 65 -4.31 0.99 -11.45
CA ALA A 65 -4.05 0.02 -12.51
C ALA A 65 -4.19 -1.43 -12.01
N LEU A 66 -3.70 -1.72 -10.80
CA LEU A 66 -3.88 -3.03 -10.16
C LEU A 66 -5.37 -3.34 -9.95
N ARG A 67 -6.17 -2.37 -9.50
CA ARG A 67 -7.62 -2.55 -9.35
C ARG A 67 -8.32 -2.81 -10.68
N ASN A 68 -7.93 -2.09 -11.73
CA ASN A 68 -8.48 -2.26 -13.08
C ASN A 68 -8.17 -3.65 -13.68
N VAL A 69 -7.00 -4.20 -13.37
CA VAL A 69 -6.56 -5.50 -13.94
C VAL A 69 -6.97 -6.68 -13.07
N LEU A 70 -6.83 -6.56 -11.75
CA LEU A 70 -6.99 -7.66 -10.80
C LEU A 70 -8.31 -7.62 -10.02
N GLY A 71 -9.05 -6.51 -10.13
CA GLY A 71 -10.36 -6.30 -9.51
C GLY A 71 -10.36 -5.34 -8.31
N ASP A 72 -11.54 -4.82 -7.99
CA ASP A 72 -11.77 -3.82 -6.94
C ASP A 72 -11.50 -4.29 -5.51
N SER A 73 -11.29 -5.59 -5.31
CA SER A 73 -10.91 -6.16 -4.02
C SER A 73 -9.46 -5.90 -3.66
N VAL A 74 -8.62 -5.45 -4.61
CA VAL A 74 -7.24 -5.04 -4.35
C VAL A 74 -7.24 -3.81 -3.43
N LYS A 75 -6.61 -3.98 -2.27
CA LYS A 75 -6.42 -2.94 -1.26
C LYS A 75 -4.94 -2.80 -0.95
N GLN A 76 -4.49 -1.56 -0.78
CA GLN A 76 -3.17 -1.29 -0.23
C GLN A 76 -3.00 -1.92 1.16
N LYS A 77 -1.88 -2.60 1.37
CA LYS A 77 -1.45 -3.19 2.65
C LYS A 77 -0.19 -2.54 3.21
N GLY A 78 0.53 -1.77 2.39
CA GLY A 78 1.70 -1.03 2.81
C GLY A 78 2.35 -0.27 1.65
N SER A 79 3.08 0.79 1.96
CA SER A 79 3.92 1.50 0.99
C SER A 79 5.21 1.94 1.66
N ASN A 80 6.29 2.03 0.90
CA ASN A 80 7.54 2.66 1.31
C ASN A 80 8.22 3.27 0.10
N ILE A 81 8.38 4.59 0.14
CA ILE A 81 8.93 5.40 -0.93
C ILE A 81 10.17 6.14 -0.42
N THR A 82 11.29 5.94 -1.11
CA THR A 82 12.54 6.69 -0.96
C THR A 82 13.01 7.13 -2.36
N PRO A 83 14.01 8.02 -2.47
CA PRO A 83 14.53 8.44 -3.78
C PRO A 83 15.02 7.27 -4.64
N ASP A 84 15.54 6.21 -4.00
CA ASP A 84 16.09 5.04 -4.70
C ASP A 84 15.09 3.87 -4.82
N ARG A 85 13.92 3.95 -4.17
CA ARG A 85 13.04 2.78 -4.06
C ARG A 85 11.56 3.15 -3.98
N MET A 86 10.76 2.49 -4.81
CA MET A 86 9.31 2.42 -4.66
C MET A 86 8.90 0.99 -4.32
N ARG A 87 8.13 0.84 -3.23
CA ARG A 87 7.60 -0.44 -2.78
C ARG A 87 6.12 -0.28 -2.49
N PHE A 88 5.30 -1.12 -3.11
CA PHE A 88 3.86 -1.16 -2.91
C PHE A 88 3.41 -2.56 -2.51
N ASP A 89 2.70 -2.68 -1.40
CA ASP A 89 2.15 -3.93 -0.89
C ASP A 89 0.63 -3.89 -1.03
N PHE A 90 0.03 -4.94 -1.58
CA PHE A 90 -1.40 -5.00 -1.89
C PHE A 90 -2.00 -6.38 -1.62
N SER A 91 -3.30 -6.44 -1.37
CA SER A 91 -4.02 -7.70 -1.16
C SER A 91 -4.28 -8.41 -2.48
N TYR A 92 -3.72 -9.61 -2.62
CA TYR A 92 -3.96 -10.50 -3.75
C TYR A 92 -3.51 -11.93 -3.43
N GLU A 93 -4.35 -12.93 -3.69
CA GLU A 93 -4.15 -14.29 -3.18
C GLU A 93 -3.09 -15.09 -3.95
N ARG A 94 -2.95 -14.85 -5.26
CA ARG A 94 -2.06 -15.63 -6.14
C ARG A 94 -0.98 -14.79 -6.79
N LYS A 95 0.03 -15.43 -7.37
CA LYS A 95 1.05 -14.71 -8.15
C LYS A 95 0.37 -14.01 -9.33
N MET A 96 0.79 -12.77 -9.61
CA MET A 96 0.41 -12.13 -10.86
C MET A 96 1.04 -12.89 -12.03
N THR A 97 0.29 -13.05 -13.12
CA THR A 97 0.87 -13.57 -14.36
C THR A 97 1.77 -12.52 -14.99
N GLU A 98 2.58 -12.92 -15.98
CA GLU A 98 3.43 -11.97 -16.71
C GLU A 98 2.57 -10.98 -17.50
N GLU A 99 1.45 -11.46 -18.07
CA GLU A 99 0.49 -10.65 -18.83
C GLU A 99 -0.21 -9.62 -17.93
N GLU A 100 -0.59 -10.00 -16.71
CA GLU A 100 -1.18 -9.06 -15.75
C GLU A 100 -0.20 -7.97 -15.34
N LYS A 101 1.07 -8.33 -15.10
CA LYS A 101 2.11 -7.35 -14.79
C LYS A 101 2.33 -6.40 -15.96
N GLN A 102 2.43 -6.93 -17.18
CA GLN A 102 2.60 -6.12 -18.38
C GLN A 102 1.41 -5.17 -18.56
N LYS A 103 0.18 -5.67 -18.43
CA LYS A 103 -1.03 -4.84 -18.56
C LYS A 103 -1.09 -3.73 -17.51
N VAL A 104 -0.69 -4.01 -16.27
CA VAL A 104 -0.60 -2.97 -15.22
C VAL A 104 0.44 -1.92 -15.60
N GLU A 105 1.63 -2.34 -16.04
CA GLU A 105 2.70 -1.44 -16.47
C GLU A 105 2.26 -0.56 -17.67
N ASP A 106 1.61 -1.17 -18.66
CA ASP A 106 1.07 -0.48 -19.84
C ASP A 106 0.04 0.59 -19.47
N ILE A 107 -0.91 0.25 -18.58
CA ILE A 107 -1.94 1.20 -18.12
C ILE A 107 -1.29 2.40 -17.42
N VAL A 108 -0.30 2.15 -16.54
CA VAL A 108 0.41 3.24 -15.84
C VAL A 108 1.12 4.14 -16.84
N ASN A 109 1.87 3.55 -17.78
CA ASN A 109 2.59 4.30 -18.81
C ASN A 109 1.66 5.05 -19.76
N GLU A 110 0.49 4.51 -20.07
CA GLU A 110 -0.55 5.19 -20.84
C GLU A 110 -1.03 6.46 -20.11
N GLN A 111 -1.27 6.38 -18.80
CA GLN A 111 -1.68 7.54 -18.00
C GLN A 111 -0.56 8.57 -17.85
N ILE A 112 0.70 8.12 -17.79
CA ILE A 112 1.86 9.03 -17.83
C ILE A 112 1.90 9.76 -19.17
N LYS A 113 1.79 9.04 -20.28
CA LYS A 113 1.79 9.60 -21.63
C LYS A 113 0.66 10.59 -21.87
N LYS A 114 -0.51 10.38 -21.28
CA LYS A 114 -1.65 11.32 -21.33
C LYS A 114 -1.39 12.65 -20.63
N GLY A 115 -0.38 12.74 -19.76
CA GLY A 115 -0.06 13.98 -19.05
C GLY A 115 -1.23 14.50 -18.21
N LEU A 116 -1.82 13.64 -17.38
CA LEU A 116 -2.97 13.97 -16.55
C LEU A 116 -2.60 15.01 -15.49
N THR A 117 -3.46 16.00 -15.29
CA THR A 117 -3.34 16.97 -14.21
C THR A 117 -3.60 16.30 -12.87
N VAL A 118 -2.74 16.61 -11.90
CA VAL A 118 -2.91 16.20 -10.50
C VAL A 118 -3.45 17.38 -9.70
N THR A 119 -4.61 17.20 -9.09
CA THR A 119 -5.26 18.21 -8.25
C THR A 119 -5.55 17.65 -6.87
N ASN A 120 -5.78 18.52 -5.90
CA ASN A 120 -6.22 18.11 -4.57
C ASN A 120 -7.25 19.07 -4.00
N LYS A 121 -8.09 18.56 -3.12
CA LYS A 121 -9.06 19.32 -2.33
C LYS A 121 -9.14 18.76 -0.93
N GLU A 122 -9.38 19.62 0.05
CA GLU A 122 -9.76 19.20 1.40
C GLU A 122 -11.28 19.09 1.45
N LEU A 123 -11.77 17.94 1.90
CA LEU A 123 -13.19 17.62 1.95
C LEU A 123 -13.52 16.94 3.29
N PRO A 124 -14.76 17.06 3.78
CA PRO A 124 -15.25 16.20 4.83
C PRO A 124 -15.04 14.72 4.48
N THR A 125 -14.60 13.91 5.44
CA THR A 125 -14.32 12.48 5.23
C THR A 125 -15.54 11.72 4.71
N LYS A 126 -16.75 12.15 5.09
CA LYS A 126 -18.00 11.58 4.57
C LYS A 126 -18.19 11.87 3.07
N GLU A 127 -17.97 13.12 2.66
CA GLU A 127 -18.08 13.52 1.25
C GLU A 127 -17.01 12.83 0.39
N ALA A 128 -15.77 12.74 0.88
CA ALA A 128 -14.70 12.01 0.20
C ALA A 128 -15.09 10.54 -0.07
N LYS A 129 -15.75 9.87 0.89
CA LYS A 129 -16.28 8.51 0.71
C LYS A 129 -17.39 8.45 -0.33
N GLU A 130 -18.32 9.39 -0.29
CA GLU A 130 -19.46 9.47 -1.23
C GLU A 130 -18.98 9.71 -2.67
N LEU A 131 -17.90 10.45 -2.86
CA LEU A 131 -17.23 10.63 -4.15
C LEU A 131 -16.48 9.39 -4.65
N GLY A 132 -16.41 8.32 -3.85
CA GLY A 132 -15.70 7.10 -4.19
C GLY A 132 -14.18 7.19 -4.02
N ALA A 133 -13.68 8.17 -3.26
CA ALA A 133 -12.24 8.28 -3.02
C ALA A 133 -11.72 7.03 -2.28
N ILE A 134 -10.68 6.41 -2.83
CA ILE A 134 -10.08 5.23 -2.21
C ILE A 134 -9.27 5.68 -1.00
N GLY A 135 -9.51 5.04 0.15
CA GLY A 135 -8.82 5.34 1.39
C GLY A 135 -8.83 4.14 2.34
N LEU A 136 -7.87 4.10 3.24
CA LEU A 136 -7.83 3.12 4.33
C LEU A 136 -8.71 3.65 5.47
N PHE A 137 -10.03 3.53 5.31
CA PHE A 137 -11.06 4.09 6.22
C PHE A 137 -11.11 3.48 7.62
N GLU A 138 -10.04 2.81 8.05
CA GLU A 138 -9.87 2.18 9.35
C GLU A 138 -9.52 3.24 10.40
N SER A 139 -10.53 3.98 10.90
CA SER A 139 -10.50 4.89 12.08
C SER A 139 -9.38 5.96 12.17
N LYS A 140 -8.55 6.10 11.14
CA LYS A 140 -7.36 6.97 11.12
C LYS A 140 -7.59 8.37 10.56
N TYR A 141 -8.70 8.60 9.89
CA TYR A 141 -9.01 9.90 9.28
C TYR A 141 -9.84 10.75 10.23
N GLY A 142 -9.47 12.03 10.37
CA GLY A 142 -10.28 13.02 11.08
C GLY A 142 -11.51 13.45 10.29
N ASP A 143 -12.12 14.57 10.69
CA ASP A 143 -13.34 15.08 10.04
C ASP A 143 -13.10 15.58 8.62
N ILE A 144 -11.90 16.11 8.36
CA ILE A 144 -11.47 16.63 7.05
C ILE A 144 -10.28 15.83 6.56
N VAL A 145 -10.30 15.46 5.28
CA VAL A 145 -9.24 14.75 4.57
C VAL A 145 -8.84 15.46 3.30
N LYS A 146 -7.59 15.29 2.91
CA LYS A 146 -7.08 15.72 1.62
C LYS A 146 -7.27 14.61 0.60
N VAL A 147 -8.01 14.91 -0.47
CA VAL A 147 -8.28 14.01 -1.58
C VAL A 147 -7.46 14.48 -2.78
N TYR A 148 -6.70 13.57 -3.37
CA TYR A 148 -6.00 13.80 -4.64
C TYR A 148 -6.75 13.16 -5.79
N LYS A 149 -6.85 13.90 -6.89
CA LYS A 149 -7.44 13.47 -8.16
C LYS A 149 -6.37 13.54 -9.24
N ILE A 150 -6.12 12.43 -9.94
CA ILE A 150 -5.18 12.33 -11.07
C ILE A 150 -5.99 12.10 -12.34
N GLY A 151 -6.26 13.17 -13.09
CA GLY A 151 -7.24 13.14 -14.18
C GLY A 151 -8.55 12.50 -13.71
N ASP A 152 -9.24 11.79 -14.60
CA ASP A 152 -10.37 10.93 -14.23
C ASP A 152 -9.96 9.48 -13.92
N PHE A 153 -8.65 9.25 -13.71
CA PHE A 153 -8.11 7.90 -13.53
C PHE A 153 -8.11 7.46 -12.07
N SER A 154 -7.58 8.27 -11.16
CA SER A 154 -7.44 7.92 -9.74
C SER A 154 -7.99 9.03 -8.84
N LEU A 155 -8.68 8.63 -7.78
CA LEU A 155 -9.22 9.50 -6.73
C LEU A 155 -8.94 8.85 -5.36
N GLU A 156 -8.02 9.41 -4.59
CA GLU A 156 -7.55 8.77 -3.35
C GLU A 156 -7.35 9.78 -2.22
N ILE A 157 -7.60 9.36 -0.98
CA ILE A 157 -7.26 10.14 0.21
C ILE A 157 -5.77 10.02 0.47
N CYS A 158 -5.05 11.13 0.33
CA CYS A 158 -3.61 11.17 0.53
C CYS A 158 -3.14 12.51 1.09
N GLY A 159 -2.17 12.46 1.99
CA GLY A 159 -1.65 13.65 2.68
C GLY A 159 -0.24 14.07 2.23
N GLY A 160 0.41 13.31 1.35
CA GLY A 160 1.76 13.63 0.88
C GLY A 160 1.78 14.57 -0.33
N PRO A 161 2.95 15.11 -0.71
CA PRO A 161 3.14 15.85 -1.95
C PRO A 161 3.03 14.94 -3.18
N HIS A 162 2.62 15.52 -4.31
CA HIS A 162 2.54 14.88 -5.62
C HIS A 162 3.11 15.78 -6.71
N VAL A 163 3.44 15.21 -7.86
CA VAL A 163 3.74 16.01 -9.06
C VAL A 163 2.46 16.72 -9.52
N THR A 164 2.59 17.79 -10.29
CA THR A 164 1.43 18.52 -10.84
C THR A 164 0.87 17.88 -12.12
N ASN A 165 1.70 17.10 -12.83
CA ASN A 165 1.31 16.43 -14.07
C ASN A 165 2.00 15.07 -14.20
N THR A 166 1.28 14.04 -14.65
CA THR A 166 1.83 12.68 -14.77
C THR A 166 2.96 12.56 -15.79
N SER A 167 3.07 13.47 -16.77
CA SER A 167 4.17 13.47 -17.75
C SER A 167 5.56 13.67 -17.10
N GLN A 168 5.61 14.19 -15.87
CA GLN A 168 6.86 14.36 -15.11
C GLN A 168 7.44 13.03 -14.59
N LEU A 169 6.69 11.93 -14.72
CA LEU A 169 7.08 10.63 -14.16
C LEU A 169 8.03 9.83 -15.05
N GLY A 170 8.17 10.16 -16.35
CA GLY A 170 9.00 9.38 -17.28
C GLY A 170 8.37 8.04 -17.62
N VAL A 171 9.13 6.94 -17.59
CA VAL A 171 8.65 5.59 -17.88
C VAL A 171 8.57 4.78 -16.60
N PHE A 172 7.42 4.19 -16.31
CA PHE A 172 7.22 3.30 -15.18
C PHE A 172 7.55 1.85 -15.53
N LYS A 173 8.28 1.18 -14.65
CA LYS A 173 8.65 -0.23 -14.83
C LYS A 173 8.58 -1.04 -13.55
N ILE A 174 7.91 -2.19 -13.59
CA ILE A 174 7.86 -3.16 -12.51
C ILE A 174 9.14 -4.00 -12.55
N THR A 175 9.96 -3.90 -11.49
CA THR A 175 11.22 -4.64 -11.38
C THR A 175 11.05 -5.98 -10.67
N LYS A 176 10.08 -6.09 -9.76
CA LYS A 176 9.85 -7.32 -8.99
C LYS A 176 8.44 -7.41 -8.43
N GLU A 177 7.86 -8.59 -8.50
CA GLU A 177 6.65 -8.99 -7.77
C GLU A 177 6.98 -10.20 -6.88
N LYS A 178 6.54 -10.21 -5.62
CA LYS A 178 6.59 -11.41 -4.76
C LYS A 178 5.52 -11.42 -3.67
N SER A 179 5.15 -12.62 -3.21
CA SER A 179 4.40 -12.78 -1.96
C SER A 179 5.25 -12.38 -0.75
N ILE A 180 4.62 -11.75 0.24
CA ILE A 180 5.25 -11.39 1.52
C ILE A 180 4.53 -11.98 2.74
N SER A 181 3.27 -12.37 2.58
CA SER A 181 2.48 -13.16 3.52
C SER A 181 1.28 -13.76 2.79
N SER A 182 0.48 -14.58 3.47
CA SER A 182 -0.81 -15.05 2.92
C SER A 182 -1.66 -13.86 2.48
N GLY A 183 -2.21 -13.93 1.25
CA GLY A 183 -3.09 -12.90 0.69
C GLY A 183 -2.43 -11.54 0.41
N VAL A 184 -1.10 -11.38 0.55
CA VAL A 184 -0.42 -10.09 0.34
C VAL A 184 0.79 -10.24 -0.58
N ARG A 185 0.87 -9.33 -1.55
CA ARG A 185 1.91 -9.27 -2.57
C ARG A 185 2.59 -7.92 -2.56
N ARG A 186 3.82 -7.90 -3.06
CA ARG A 186 4.69 -6.71 -3.08
C ARG A 186 5.22 -6.49 -4.48
N ILE A 187 4.99 -5.29 -4.99
CA ILE A 187 5.65 -4.76 -6.19
C ILE A 187 6.80 -3.85 -5.77
N ARG A 188 7.92 -3.96 -6.49
CA ARG A 188 8.95 -2.93 -6.61
C ARG A 188 8.94 -2.41 -8.04
N ALA A 189 9.11 -1.11 -8.17
CA ALA A 189 9.12 -0.43 -9.45
C ALA A 189 10.13 0.72 -9.46
N ILE A 190 10.48 1.17 -10.66
CA ILE A 190 11.34 2.33 -10.92
C ILE A 190 10.67 3.27 -11.91
N LEU A 191 11.16 4.51 -11.96
CA LEU A 191 10.87 5.49 -12.99
C LEU A 191 12.16 5.75 -13.78
N GLU A 192 12.10 5.62 -15.10
CA GLU A 192 13.19 5.87 -16.06
C GLU A 192 12.99 7.19 -16.82
#